data_AF-A0A918JLK3-F1
#
_entry.id   AF-A0A918JLK3-F1
#
_cell.length_a   1.000
_cell.length_b   1.000
_cell.length_c   1.000
_cell.angle_alpha   90.00
_cell.angle_beta   90.00
_cell.angle_gamma   90.00
#
_symmetry.space_group_name_H-M   'P 1'
#
loop_
_entity.id
_entity.type
_entity.pdbx_description
1 polymer ?
#
loop_
_entity_poly.entity_id
_entity_poly.type
_entity_poly.pdbx_seq_one_letter_code
_entity_poly.pdbx_strand_id
1 'polypeptide(L)'
;MSKQDWSTQTDLRSQLQRFWDKGELLRTRLPHAAPLFPWQLRLKKPNSLDLGNNFEQVRRWIGQLQQLDKRYRLTWKEVNHRQLGRNHIPDQVWIEQAEDALGLLGQRRAAQQFDQLVENTLDDFPELLPWLEKYPLTALEHAASWHKVLAVLHWFRKHPHSGLYLRQLDIAGVDTKFIEQHRGLLGKLLDLALPAEYINEQWRGADGFTRRYGLQDKPLRVRLRILDSTLAIAGLNDLELPVEQLARLHLPVEKVFVTENEINALAFPDQPGAILLFGQGYALNTLGQIPWLTRQPLYYWGDIDTHGFAILNRLRSHLPHTQSLLMDTATLLHHHEMWGQEPEDKRCTSELPLLTDSEQALYQALRDNKIYTPDRQPVKNLRFEQEHVRFSWLLHHLPE
;
A
#
# COMPACT_ATOMS: atom_id res chain seq x y z
N MET A 1 -21.96 -32.51 32.13
CA MET A 1 -21.53 -33.60 31.23
C MET A 1 -20.07 -33.36 30.89
N SER A 2 -19.16 -34.22 31.34
CA SER A 2 -17.74 -34.12 31.03
C SER A 2 -17.54 -34.17 29.51
N LYS A 3 -16.79 -33.23 28.95
CA LYS A 3 -16.46 -33.18 27.52
C LYS A 3 -15.62 -34.43 27.22
N GLN A 4 -16.13 -35.35 26.41
CA GLN A 4 -15.39 -36.55 25.99
C GLN A 4 -14.10 -36.13 25.26
N ASP A 5 -12.96 -36.73 25.61
CA ASP A 5 -11.64 -36.40 25.03
C ASP A 5 -11.19 -37.37 23.92
N TRP A 6 -12.12 -38.10 23.28
CA TRP A 6 -11.81 -39.00 22.17
C TRP A 6 -11.92 -38.28 20.83
N SER A 7 -11.05 -38.64 19.89
CA SER A 7 -11.04 -38.01 18.57
C SER A 7 -12.30 -38.39 17.80
N THR A 8 -13.03 -37.37 17.37
CA THR A 8 -14.16 -37.49 16.46
C THR A 8 -13.70 -37.39 15.00
N GLN A 9 -14.59 -37.69 14.07
CA GLN A 9 -14.33 -37.43 12.64
C GLN A 9 -14.08 -35.94 12.37
N THR A 10 -14.77 -35.05 13.09
CA THR A 10 -14.54 -33.62 12.99
C THR A 10 -13.11 -33.27 13.39
N ASP A 11 -12.53 -33.97 14.38
CA ASP A 11 -11.13 -33.77 14.77
C ASP A 11 -10.16 -34.28 13.71
N LEU A 12 -10.46 -35.42 13.07
CA LEU A 12 -9.65 -35.95 11.95
C LEU A 12 -9.72 -35.02 10.73
N ARG A 13 -10.92 -34.54 10.38
CA ARG A 13 -11.13 -33.56 9.31
C ARG A 13 -10.44 -32.23 9.63
N SER A 14 -10.48 -31.78 10.88
CA SER A 14 -9.80 -30.55 11.32
C SER A 14 -8.28 -30.67 11.23
N GLN A 15 -7.71 -31.85 11.46
CA GLN A 15 -6.29 -32.09 11.22
C GLN A 15 -5.95 -31.92 9.74
N LEU A 16 -6.74 -32.53 8.83
CA LEU A 16 -6.57 -32.38 7.38
C LEU A 16 -6.79 -30.94 6.91
N GLN A 17 -7.78 -30.25 7.50
CA GLN A 17 -8.05 -28.85 7.21
C GLN A 17 -6.80 -27.98 7.49
N ARG A 18 -6.06 -28.26 8.56
CA ARG A 18 -4.79 -27.55 8.84
C ARG A 18 -3.72 -27.79 7.77
N PHE A 19 -3.68 -28.96 7.13
CA PHE A 19 -2.78 -29.19 5.99
C PHE A 19 -3.21 -28.37 4.77
N TRP A 20 -4.53 -28.30 4.51
CA TRP A 20 -5.08 -27.45 3.47
C TRP A 20 -4.78 -25.97 3.72
N ASP A 21 -5.06 -25.46 4.91
CA ASP A 21 -4.88 -24.05 5.28
C ASP A 21 -3.40 -23.61 5.25
N LYS A 22 -2.46 -24.55 5.37
CA LYS A 22 -1.03 -24.32 5.20
C LYS A 22 -0.55 -24.46 3.75
N GLY A 23 -1.41 -24.92 2.84
CA GLY A 23 -1.11 -25.19 1.44
C GLY A 23 -0.39 -26.52 1.19
N GLU A 24 -0.20 -27.37 2.20
CA GLU A 24 0.60 -28.61 2.07
C GLU A 24 -0.01 -29.59 1.06
N LEU A 25 -1.34 -29.71 1.03
CA LEU A 25 -2.04 -30.59 0.09
C LEU A 25 -1.95 -30.11 -1.36
N LEU A 26 -1.72 -28.81 -1.58
CA LEU A 26 -1.51 -28.25 -2.91
C LEU A 26 -0.04 -28.41 -3.32
N ARG A 27 0.90 -28.24 -2.38
CA ARG A 27 2.33 -28.47 -2.65
C ARG A 27 2.64 -29.87 -3.12
N THR A 28 1.92 -30.90 -2.64
CA THR A 28 2.11 -32.27 -3.13
C THR A 28 1.74 -32.45 -4.61
N ARG A 29 1.10 -31.46 -5.24
CA ARG A 29 0.72 -31.47 -6.65
C ARG A 29 1.72 -30.72 -7.55
N LEU A 30 2.72 -30.06 -6.96
CA LEU A 30 3.78 -29.39 -7.69
C LEU A 30 4.83 -30.40 -8.22
N PRO A 31 5.53 -30.08 -9.32
CA PRO A 31 6.66 -30.88 -9.78
C PRO A 31 7.72 -31.05 -8.69
N HIS A 32 8.33 -32.24 -8.61
CA HIS A 32 9.38 -32.58 -7.65
C HIS A 32 9.00 -32.46 -6.16
N ALA A 33 7.71 -32.38 -5.84
CA ALA A 33 7.25 -32.32 -4.47
C ALA A 33 7.65 -33.57 -3.67
N ALA A 34 8.13 -33.36 -2.44
CA ALA A 34 8.41 -34.46 -1.53
C ALA A 34 7.11 -35.22 -1.19
N PRO A 35 7.15 -36.57 -1.13
CA PRO A 35 5.98 -37.36 -0.79
C PRO A 35 5.56 -37.08 0.66
N LEU A 36 4.36 -36.52 0.85
CA LEU A 36 3.76 -36.27 2.16
C LEU A 36 2.99 -37.49 2.70
N PHE A 37 2.55 -38.37 1.81
CA PHE A 37 1.69 -39.51 2.13
C PHE A 37 2.45 -40.85 1.94
N PRO A 38 2.11 -41.90 2.72
CA PRO A 38 0.98 -42.00 3.64
C PRO A 38 1.17 -41.19 4.94
N TRP A 39 0.09 -40.58 5.42
CA TRP A 39 0.13 -39.71 6.61
C TRP A 39 -0.71 -40.28 7.77
N GLN A 40 -0.11 -40.36 8.96
CA GLN A 40 -0.80 -40.80 10.17
C GLN A 40 -1.50 -39.63 10.87
N LEU A 41 -2.83 -39.73 11.03
CA LEU A 41 -3.59 -38.77 11.83
C LEU A 41 -3.54 -39.13 13.31
N ARG A 42 -3.56 -38.11 14.16
CA ARG A 42 -3.64 -38.28 15.61
C ARG A 42 -5.04 -38.76 15.99
N LEU A 43 -5.09 -39.92 16.65
CA LEU A 43 -6.31 -40.51 17.18
C LEU A 43 -6.25 -40.59 18.71
N LYS A 44 -7.01 -39.75 19.41
CA LYS A 44 -7.26 -39.92 20.85
C LYS A 44 -8.31 -41.01 21.04
N LYS A 45 -7.98 -42.03 21.82
CA LYS A 45 -8.77 -43.24 22.00
C LYS A 45 -9.24 -43.43 23.45
N PRO A 46 -10.34 -44.16 23.67
CA PRO A 46 -10.79 -44.54 25.01
C PRO A 46 -9.69 -45.25 25.80
N ASN A 47 -9.58 -44.94 27.09
CA ASN A 47 -8.70 -45.66 28.01
C ASN A 47 -9.41 -46.89 28.62
N SER A 48 -8.71 -47.69 29.43
CA SER A 48 -9.30 -48.89 30.04
C SER A 48 -10.51 -48.61 30.93
N LEU A 49 -10.59 -47.44 31.56
CA LEU A 49 -11.70 -47.05 32.42
C LEU A 49 -12.94 -46.64 31.61
N ASP A 50 -12.72 -46.00 30.46
CA ASP A 50 -13.76 -45.67 29.49
C ASP A 50 -14.41 -46.92 28.88
N LEU A 51 -13.61 -47.96 28.61
CA LEU A 51 -14.10 -49.23 28.07
C LEU A 51 -15.10 -49.91 29.01
N GLY A 52 -14.85 -49.86 30.33
CA GLY A 52 -15.76 -50.43 31.33
C GLY A 52 -16.99 -49.56 31.61
N ASN A 53 -16.81 -48.26 31.79
CA ASN A 53 -17.87 -47.37 32.29
C ASN A 53 -18.75 -46.76 31.19
N ASN A 54 -18.25 -46.68 29.95
CA ASN A 54 -18.90 -45.98 28.83
C ASN A 54 -19.04 -46.86 27.57
N PHE A 55 -19.25 -48.17 27.74
CA PHE A 55 -19.21 -49.17 26.65
C PHE A 55 -20.06 -48.81 25.41
N GLU A 56 -21.32 -48.42 25.60
CA GLU A 56 -22.21 -48.01 24.50
C GLU A 56 -21.69 -46.78 23.74
N GLN A 57 -21.05 -45.84 24.44
CA GLN A 57 -20.45 -44.65 23.83
C GLN A 57 -19.21 -45.03 23.02
N VAL A 58 -18.37 -45.95 23.53
CA VAL A 58 -17.22 -46.48 22.78
C VAL A 58 -17.68 -47.21 21.52
N ARG A 59 -18.72 -48.04 21.61
CA ARG A 59 -19.27 -48.75 20.44
C ARG A 59 -19.81 -47.79 19.38
N ARG A 60 -20.52 -46.72 19.79
CA ARG A 60 -20.98 -45.66 18.87
C ARG A 60 -19.81 -44.91 18.24
N TRP A 61 -18.77 -44.59 19.01
CA TRP A 61 -17.57 -43.93 18.51
C TRP A 61 -16.83 -44.79 17.46
N ILE A 62 -16.67 -46.10 17.72
CA ILE A 62 -16.11 -47.05 16.74
C ILE A 62 -16.98 -47.10 15.48
N GLY A 63 -18.30 -47.19 15.65
CA GLY A 63 -19.25 -47.19 14.53
C GLY A 63 -19.15 -45.94 13.67
N GLN A 64 -19.03 -44.76 14.30
CA GLN A 64 -18.79 -43.50 13.59
C GLN A 64 -17.46 -43.57 12.80
N LEU A 65 -16.35 -43.96 13.42
CA LEU A 65 -15.07 -44.08 12.71
C LEU A 65 -15.08 -45.13 11.57
N GLN A 66 -15.92 -46.16 11.64
CA GLN A 66 -16.05 -47.13 10.55
C GLN A 66 -16.96 -46.67 9.42
N GLN A 67 -18.00 -45.89 9.73
CA GLN A 67 -19.12 -45.63 8.80
C GLN A 67 -18.83 -44.60 7.71
N LEU A 68 -17.77 -43.79 7.80
CA LEU A 68 -17.80 -42.49 7.12
C LEU A 68 -16.90 -42.25 5.92
N ASP A 69 -15.87 -43.05 5.62
CA ASP A 69 -15.27 -42.97 4.28
C ASP A 69 -14.23 -44.08 4.06
N LYS A 70 -14.18 -44.66 2.86
CA LYS A 70 -13.09 -45.58 2.45
C LYS A 70 -11.76 -44.85 2.22
N ARG A 71 -11.75 -43.52 2.38
CA ARG A 71 -10.63 -42.60 2.14
C ARG A 71 -9.65 -42.50 3.31
N TYR A 72 -9.82 -43.30 4.37
CA TYR A 72 -8.79 -43.48 5.37
C TYR A 72 -8.73 -44.93 5.84
N ARG A 73 -7.52 -45.40 6.13
CA ARG A 73 -7.27 -46.74 6.65
C ARG A 73 -7.21 -46.70 8.17
N LEU A 74 -8.05 -47.52 8.81
CA LEU A 74 -7.98 -47.79 10.25
C LEU A 74 -7.16 -49.04 10.51
N THR A 75 -6.21 -48.95 11.43
CA THR A 75 -5.57 -50.14 12.03
C THR A 75 -6.21 -50.45 13.38
N TRP A 76 -6.17 -51.73 13.77
CA TRP A 76 -6.87 -52.23 14.94
C TRP A 76 -5.89 -52.84 15.92
N LYS A 77 -6.15 -52.65 17.22
CA LYS A 77 -5.39 -53.28 18.30
C LYS A 77 -6.32 -54.10 19.17
N GLU A 78 -5.89 -55.32 19.49
CA GLU A 78 -6.55 -56.16 20.49
C GLU A 78 -6.24 -55.63 21.90
N VAL A 79 -7.29 -55.47 22.70
CA VAL A 79 -7.21 -55.09 24.11
C VAL A 79 -7.98 -56.11 24.93
N ASN A 80 -7.34 -56.63 25.97
CA ASN A 80 -7.96 -57.57 26.90
C ASN A 80 -8.44 -56.83 28.15
N HIS A 81 -9.76 -56.75 28.35
CA HIS A 81 -10.38 -56.07 29.49
C HIS A 81 -10.99 -57.06 30.48
N ARG A 82 -10.74 -56.87 31.78
CA ARG A 82 -11.09 -57.82 32.85
C ARG A 82 -12.59 -58.19 32.92
N GLN A 83 -13.48 -57.27 32.55
CA GLN A 83 -14.94 -57.48 32.56
C GLN A 83 -15.56 -57.73 31.18
N LEU A 84 -14.88 -57.33 30.10
CA LEU A 84 -15.44 -57.34 28.74
C LEU A 84 -14.72 -58.33 27.80
N GLY A 85 -13.71 -59.04 28.31
CA GLY A 85 -12.90 -59.97 27.52
C GLY A 85 -12.04 -59.27 26.46
N ARG A 86 -11.67 -60.02 25.41
CA ARG A 86 -10.88 -59.52 24.28
C ARG A 86 -11.75 -58.68 23.35
N ASN A 87 -11.32 -57.45 23.09
CA ASN A 87 -12.00 -56.51 22.19
C ASN A 87 -10.99 -55.87 21.23
N HIS A 88 -11.41 -55.58 20.00
CA HIS A 88 -10.62 -54.80 19.06
C HIS A 88 -11.06 -53.34 19.08
N ILE A 89 -10.10 -52.43 19.23
CA ILE A 89 -10.35 -50.99 19.15
C ILE A 89 -9.49 -50.35 18.04
N PRO A 90 -9.97 -49.26 17.40
CA PRO A 90 -9.15 -48.48 16.47
C PRO A 90 -7.87 -47.99 17.15
N ASP A 91 -6.73 -48.21 16.50
CA ASP A 91 -5.40 -47.86 17.03
C ASP A 91 -4.79 -46.66 16.29
N GLN A 92 -4.81 -46.68 14.97
CA GLN A 92 -4.28 -45.60 14.14
C GLN A 92 -5.19 -45.31 12.94
N VAL A 93 -5.12 -44.08 12.45
CA VAL A 93 -5.80 -43.62 11.24
C VAL A 93 -4.75 -43.15 10.25
N TRP A 94 -4.81 -43.65 9.02
CA TRP A 94 -3.87 -43.33 7.95
C TRP A 94 -4.61 -42.79 6.74
N ILE A 95 -4.06 -41.75 6.12
CA ILE A 95 -4.43 -41.31 4.78
C ILE A 95 -3.37 -41.83 3.81
N GLU A 96 -3.79 -42.59 2.80
CA GLU A 96 -2.86 -43.22 1.87
C GLU A 96 -2.37 -42.23 0.81
N GLN A 97 -3.24 -41.33 0.33
CA GLN A 97 -2.91 -40.40 -0.75
C GLN A 97 -3.54 -39.00 -0.53
N ALA A 98 -2.96 -37.98 -1.16
CA ALA A 98 -3.47 -36.61 -1.08
C ALA A 98 -4.93 -36.49 -1.58
N GLU A 99 -5.31 -37.28 -2.59
CA GLU A 99 -6.65 -37.27 -3.19
C GLU A 99 -7.75 -37.76 -2.23
N ASP A 100 -7.36 -38.61 -1.27
CA ASP A 100 -8.24 -39.05 -0.19
C ASP A 100 -8.50 -37.92 0.81
N ALA A 101 -7.44 -37.21 1.23
CA ALA A 101 -7.56 -36.03 2.08
C ALA A 101 -8.40 -34.93 1.43
N LEU A 102 -8.15 -34.62 0.15
CA LEU A 102 -8.93 -33.65 -0.61
C LEU A 102 -10.40 -34.07 -0.76
N GLY A 103 -10.65 -35.37 -0.94
CA GLY A 103 -12.01 -35.93 -0.95
C GLY A 103 -12.73 -35.72 0.38
N LEU A 104 -12.07 -36.01 1.50
CA LEU A 104 -12.62 -35.80 2.85
C LEU A 104 -12.92 -34.33 3.15
N LEU A 105 -12.11 -33.41 2.61
CA LEU A 105 -12.31 -31.97 2.77
C LEU A 105 -13.33 -31.39 1.77
N GLY A 106 -13.65 -32.09 0.69
CA GLY A 106 -14.47 -31.57 -0.41
C GLY A 106 -13.72 -30.60 -1.33
N GLN A 107 -12.38 -30.61 -1.32
CA GLN A 107 -11.53 -29.65 -2.02
C GLN A 107 -10.97 -30.17 -3.36
N ARG A 108 -11.49 -31.28 -3.88
CA ARG A 108 -11.02 -31.89 -5.15
C ARG A 108 -11.09 -30.93 -6.33
N ARG A 109 -12.19 -30.19 -6.46
CA ARG A 109 -12.36 -29.22 -7.56
C ARG A 109 -11.35 -28.08 -7.48
N ALA A 110 -11.08 -27.58 -6.27
CA ALA A 110 -10.09 -26.54 -6.04
C ALA A 110 -8.67 -27.04 -6.34
N ALA A 111 -8.34 -28.27 -5.95
CA ALA A 111 -7.07 -28.90 -6.31
C ALA A 111 -6.91 -29.09 -7.83
N GLN A 112 -7.96 -29.51 -8.54
CA GLN A 112 -7.94 -29.62 -10.01
C GLN A 112 -7.75 -28.24 -10.69
N GLN A 113 -8.36 -27.19 -10.15
CA GLN A 113 -8.13 -25.82 -10.63
C GLN A 113 -6.67 -25.39 -10.40
N PHE A 114 -6.09 -25.78 -9.26
CA PHE A 114 -4.69 -25.54 -8.98
C PHE A 114 -3.77 -26.29 -9.94
N ASP A 115 -4.07 -27.55 -10.29
CA ASP A 115 -3.28 -28.31 -11.26
C ASP A 115 -3.23 -27.62 -12.62
N GLN A 116 -4.39 -27.19 -13.14
CA GLN A 116 -4.44 -26.47 -14.42
C GLN A 116 -3.69 -25.14 -14.35
N LEU A 117 -3.78 -24.45 -13.22
CA LEU A 117 -3.05 -23.22 -12.98
C LEU A 117 -1.54 -23.47 -13.03
N VAL A 118 -1.06 -24.50 -12.34
CA VAL A 118 0.35 -24.85 -12.26
C VAL A 118 0.88 -25.24 -13.64
N GLU A 119 0.17 -26.11 -14.36
CA GLU A 119 0.51 -26.52 -15.72
C GLU A 119 0.68 -25.30 -16.63
N ASN A 120 -0.37 -24.48 -16.76
CA ASN A 120 -0.34 -23.28 -17.60
C ASN A 120 0.75 -22.27 -17.17
N THR A 121 1.08 -22.21 -15.88
CA THR A 121 2.09 -21.27 -15.37
C THR A 121 3.49 -21.75 -15.70
N LEU A 122 3.79 -23.03 -15.45
CA LEU A 122 5.13 -23.57 -15.59
C LEU A 122 5.51 -23.87 -17.04
N ASP A 123 4.53 -24.02 -17.93
CA ASP A 123 4.75 -24.11 -19.37
C ASP A 123 5.41 -22.83 -19.92
N ASP A 124 4.95 -21.65 -19.48
CA ASP A 124 5.43 -20.35 -19.96
C ASP A 124 6.45 -19.67 -19.02
N PHE A 125 6.38 -19.97 -17.71
CA PHE A 125 7.15 -19.32 -16.64
C PHE A 125 7.65 -20.35 -15.60
N PRO A 126 8.56 -21.27 -15.97
CA PRO A 126 9.09 -22.29 -15.06
C PRO A 126 9.75 -21.70 -13.81
N GLU A 127 10.31 -20.50 -13.91
CA GLU A 127 10.93 -19.75 -12.80
C GLU A 127 9.94 -19.31 -11.70
N LEU A 128 8.63 -19.45 -11.91
CA LEU A 128 7.61 -19.18 -10.89
C LEU A 128 7.35 -20.37 -9.94
N LEU A 129 7.97 -21.53 -10.17
CA LEU A 129 7.84 -22.70 -9.29
C LEU A 129 8.10 -22.39 -7.81
N PRO A 130 9.19 -21.70 -7.41
CA PRO A 130 9.44 -21.38 -6.00
C PRO A 130 8.35 -20.49 -5.38
N TRP A 131 7.70 -19.65 -6.18
CA TRP A 131 6.58 -18.82 -5.71
C TRP A 131 5.32 -19.65 -5.49
N LEU A 132 5.01 -20.58 -6.39
CA LEU A 132 3.88 -21.51 -6.25
C LEU A 132 4.06 -22.44 -5.05
N GLU A 133 5.29 -22.88 -4.78
CA GLU A 133 5.62 -23.64 -3.55
C GLU A 133 5.35 -22.82 -2.29
N LYS A 134 5.73 -21.55 -2.29
CA LYS A 134 5.58 -20.68 -1.13
C LYS A 134 4.14 -20.22 -0.91
N TYR A 135 3.41 -19.92 -1.99
CA TYR A 135 2.09 -19.29 -1.96
C TYR A 135 1.00 -20.04 -2.77
N PRO A 136 0.81 -21.36 -2.57
CA PRO A 136 -0.12 -22.14 -3.39
C PRO A 136 -1.59 -21.73 -3.19
N LEU A 137 -1.97 -21.38 -1.96
CA LEU A 137 -3.33 -20.91 -1.66
C LEU A 137 -3.61 -19.55 -2.30
N THR A 138 -2.66 -18.62 -2.26
CA THR A 138 -2.79 -17.33 -2.93
C THR A 138 -2.93 -17.50 -4.44
N ALA A 139 -2.18 -18.42 -5.06
CA ALA A 139 -2.36 -18.73 -6.47
C ALA A 139 -3.80 -19.23 -6.74
N LEU A 140 -4.29 -20.15 -5.92
CA LEU A 140 -5.63 -20.72 -6.04
C LEU A 140 -6.74 -19.68 -5.82
N GLU A 141 -6.57 -18.74 -4.88
CA GLU A 141 -7.51 -17.62 -4.66
C GLU A 141 -7.73 -16.79 -5.94
N HIS A 142 -6.68 -16.67 -6.77
CA HIS A 142 -6.72 -15.97 -8.05
C HIS A 142 -6.99 -16.87 -9.26
N ALA A 143 -7.31 -18.15 -9.07
CA ALA A 143 -7.42 -19.12 -10.17
C ALA A 143 -8.43 -18.71 -11.26
N ALA A 144 -9.56 -18.10 -10.87
CA ALA A 144 -10.60 -17.68 -11.82
C ALA A 144 -10.11 -16.60 -12.82
N SER A 145 -9.15 -15.76 -12.42
CA SER A 145 -8.58 -14.68 -13.24
C SER A 145 -7.12 -14.92 -13.60
N TRP A 146 -6.58 -16.13 -13.37
CA TRP A 146 -5.16 -16.41 -13.54
C TRP A 146 -4.67 -16.25 -14.98
N HIS A 147 -5.52 -16.54 -15.96
CA HIS A 147 -5.22 -16.27 -17.38
C HIS A 147 -4.87 -14.80 -17.63
N LYS A 148 -5.49 -13.86 -16.89
CA LYS A 148 -5.16 -12.42 -16.96
C LYS A 148 -3.79 -12.12 -16.35
N VAL A 149 -3.45 -12.80 -15.25
CA VAL A 149 -2.11 -12.70 -14.63
C VAL A 149 -1.04 -13.12 -15.63
N LEU A 150 -1.18 -14.31 -16.22
CA LEU A 150 -0.23 -14.81 -17.22
C LEU A 150 -0.16 -13.91 -18.46
N ALA A 151 -1.28 -13.38 -18.93
CA ALA A 151 -1.30 -12.44 -20.06
C ALA A 151 -0.51 -11.14 -19.75
N VAL A 152 -0.61 -10.63 -18.52
CA VAL A 152 0.19 -9.48 -18.07
C VAL A 152 1.67 -9.82 -18.03
N LEU A 153 2.06 -10.97 -17.46
CA LEU A 153 3.47 -11.38 -17.41
C LEU A 153 4.07 -11.51 -18.82
N HIS A 154 3.34 -12.13 -19.75
CA HIS A 154 3.75 -12.23 -21.15
C HIS A 154 3.95 -10.87 -21.79
N TRP A 155 3.02 -9.94 -21.54
CA TRP A 155 3.09 -8.61 -22.12
C TRP A 155 4.34 -7.87 -21.65
N PHE A 156 4.67 -7.91 -20.37
CA PHE A 156 5.87 -7.26 -19.82
C PHE A 156 7.16 -7.91 -20.32
N ARG A 157 7.19 -9.24 -20.45
CA ARG A 157 8.33 -9.95 -21.03
C ARG A 157 8.61 -9.52 -22.47
N LYS A 158 7.55 -9.26 -23.25
CA LYS A 158 7.64 -8.84 -24.66
C LYS A 158 7.92 -7.34 -24.85
N HIS A 159 7.54 -6.50 -23.88
CA HIS A 159 7.65 -5.04 -23.97
C HIS A 159 8.39 -4.45 -22.75
N PRO A 160 9.66 -4.79 -22.54
CA PRO A 160 10.45 -4.20 -21.47
C PRO A 160 10.61 -2.70 -21.69
N HIS A 161 10.63 -1.92 -20.61
CA HIS A 161 10.87 -0.46 -20.67
C HIS A 161 9.98 0.29 -21.65
N SER A 162 8.73 -0.17 -21.83
CA SER A 162 7.81 0.35 -22.85
C SER A 162 7.56 1.86 -22.77
N GLY A 163 7.69 2.46 -21.59
CA GLY A 163 7.37 3.87 -21.36
C GLY A 163 5.89 4.18 -21.59
N LEU A 164 5.01 3.18 -21.54
CA LEU A 164 3.59 3.37 -21.74
C LEU A 164 2.87 3.63 -20.42
N TYR A 165 1.75 4.35 -20.47
CA TYR A 165 0.80 4.40 -19.36
C TYR A 165 0.09 3.07 -19.22
N LEU A 166 -0.36 2.76 -18.00
CA LEU A 166 -1.05 1.51 -17.70
C LEU A 166 -2.32 1.27 -18.54
N ARG A 167 -3.00 2.35 -18.96
CA ARG A 167 -4.18 2.26 -19.83
C ARG A 167 -3.87 1.85 -21.28
N GLN A 168 -2.63 2.03 -21.70
CA GLN A 168 -2.16 1.74 -23.07
C GLN A 168 -1.69 0.30 -23.23
N LEU A 169 -1.69 -0.51 -22.16
CA LEU A 169 -1.32 -1.92 -22.27
C LEU A 169 -2.44 -2.68 -22.99
N ASP A 170 -2.22 -2.97 -24.27
CA ASP A 170 -3.17 -3.69 -25.12
C ASP A 170 -3.09 -5.20 -24.85
N ILE A 171 -3.63 -5.60 -23.71
CA ILE A 171 -3.65 -6.98 -23.25
C ILE A 171 -5.09 -7.49 -23.36
N ALA A 172 -5.32 -8.47 -24.24
CA ALA A 172 -6.64 -9.04 -24.46
C ALA A 172 -7.25 -9.59 -23.15
N GLY A 173 -8.48 -9.14 -22.83
CA GLY A 173 -9.20 -9.57 -21.64
C GLY A 173 -8.75 -8.93 -20.32
N VAL A 174 -7.76 -8.04 -20.34
CA VAL A 174 -7.23 -7.37 -19.14
C VAL A 174 -7.49 -5.87 -19.21
N ASP A 175 -8.29 -5.37 -18.28
CA ASP A 175 -8.50 -3.94 -18.09
C ASP A 175 -7.47 -3.35 -17.11
N THR A 176 -7.32 -2.03 -17.14
CA THR A 176 -6.39 -1.30 -16.27
C THR A 176 -6.67 -1.53 -14.78
N LYS A 177 -7.96 -1.63 -14.39
CA LYS A 177 -8.38 -1.80 -13.00
C LYS A 177 -7.91 -3.15 -12.45
N PHE A 178 -7.88 -4.19 -13.29
CA PHE A 178 -7.31 -5.48 -12.92
C PHE A 178 -5.84 -5.33 -12.51
N ILE A 179 -5.02 -4.66 -13.31
CA ILE A 179 -3.59 -4.49 -13.01
C ILE A 179 -3.40 -3.62 -11.76
N GLU A 180 -4.17 -2.54 -11.62
CA GLU A 180 -4.13 -1.66 -10.44
C GLU A 180 -4.43 -2.41 -9.14
N GLN A 181 -5.46 -3.25 -9.13
CA GLN A 181 -5.86 -4.03 -7.96
C GLN A 181 -4.86 -5.14 -7.62
N HIS A 182 -4.11 -5.65 -8.60
CA HIS A 182 -3.21 -6.79 -8.44
C HIS A 182 -1.73 -6.40 -8.48
N ARG A 183 -1.35 -5.12 -8.40
CA ARG A 183 0.06 -4.66 -8.45
C ARG A 183 0.97 -5.41 -7.48
N GLY A 184 0.50 -5.71 -6.27
CA GLY A 184 1.27 -6.46 -5.27
C GLY A 184 1.53 -7.92 -5.66
N LEU A 185 0.55 -8.60 -6.27
CA LEU A 185 0.71 -9.95 -6.79
C LEU A 185 1.60 -9.95 -8.03
N LEU A 186 1.24 -9.12 -9.02
CA LEU A 186 1.96 -8.99 -10.28
C LEU A 186 3.41 -8.60 -10.04
N GLY A 187 3.69 -7.72 -9.08
CA GLY A 187 5.05 -7.35 -8.74
C GLY A 187 5.89 -8.54 -8.28
N LYS A 188 5.37 -9.37 -7.37
CA LYS A 188 6.09 -10.57 -6.89
C LYS A 188 6.37 -11.58 -8.02
N LEU A 189 5.47 -11.67 -8.99
CA LEU A 189 5.61 -12.59 -10.12
C LEU A 189 6.55 -12.03 -11.20
N LEU A 190 6.42 -10.75 -11.54
CA LEU A 190 7.29 -10.06 -12.50
C LEU A 190 8.74 -10.02 -12.00
N ASP A 191 8.97 -9.86 -10.69
CA ASP A 191 10.30 -9.93 -10.08
C ASP A 191 11.03 -11.26 -10.33
N LEU A 192 10.28 -12.34 -10.54
CA LEU A 192 10.83 -13.66 -10.86
C LEU A 192 10.83 -13.92 -12.37
N ALA A 193 9.77 -13.50 -13.07
CA ALA A 193 9.53 -13.81 -14.47
C ALA A 193 10.32 -12.94 -15.46
N LEU A 194 10.80 -11.77 -15.03
CA LEU A 194 11.56 -10.86 -15.88
C LEU A 194 13.08 -10.94 -15.59
N PRO A 195 13.93 -10.78 -16.61
CA PRO A 195 15.36 -10.53 -16.43
C PRO A 195 15.61 -9.31 -15.53
N ALA A 196 16.70 -9.34 -14.76
CA ALA A 196 17.04 -8.28 -13.79
C ALA A 196 17.22 -6.90 -14.46
N GLU A 197 17.72 -6.87 -15.69
CA GLU A 197 17.88 -5.65 -16.49
C GLU A 197 16.56 -4.97 -16.89
N TYR A 198 15.43 -5.67 -16.77
CA TYR A 198 14.10 -5.12 -17.04
C TYR A 198 13.44 -4.54 -15.81
N ILE A 199 14.06 -4.69 -14.64
CA ILE A 199 13.50 -4.30 -13.35
C ILE A 199 14.33 -3.17 -12.76
N ASN A 200 13.67 -2.05 -12.45
CA ASN A 200 14.32 -0.95 -11.75
C ASN A 200 14.29 -1.17 -10.23
N GLU A 201 15.43 -1.53 -9.63
CA GLU A 201 15.55 -1.84 -8.21
C GLU A 201 15.36 -0.66 -7.25
N GLN A 202 15.47 0.58 -7.76
CA GLN A 202 15.25 1.80 -6.97
C GLN A 202 13.79 1.93 -6.52
N TRP A 203 12.86 1.35 -7.29
CA TRP A 203 11.44 1.43 -7.03
C TRP A 203 10.93 0.12 -6.47
N ARG A 204 10.20 0.20 -5.35
CA ARG A 204 9.65 -0.96 -4.62
C ARG A 204 8.20 -0.69 -4.21
N GLY A 205 7.48 -1.76 -3.88
CA GLY A 205 6.10 -1.68 -3.43
C GLY A 205 5.11 -1.37 -4.56
N ALA A 206 3.83 -1.24 -4.19
CA ALA A 206 2.75 -1.03 -5.15
C ALA A 206 2.77 0.37 -5.79
N ASP A 207 3.25 1.38 -5.05
CA ASP A 207 3.35 2.76 -5.54
C ASP A 207 4.47 2.92 -6.58
N GLY A 208 5.55 2.15 -6.45
CA GLY A 208 6.64 2.11 -7.42
C GLY A 208 6.42 1.17 -8.60
N PHE A 209 5.27 0.49 -8.70
CA PHE A 209 5.04 -0.58 -9.68
C PHE A 209 5.31 -0.14 -11.13
N THR A 210 4.77 1.01 -11.53
CA THR A 210 4.92 1.58 -12.88
C THR A 210 6.39 1.80 -13.21
N ARG A 211 7.13 2.57 -12.39
CA ARG A 211 8.56 2.86 -12.59
C ARG A 211 9.43 1.61 -12.52
N ARG A 212 9.08 0.67 -11.63
CA ARG A 212 9.80 -0.59 -11.46
C ARG A 212 9.80 -1.42 -12.74
N TYR A 213 8.67 -1.47 -13.46
CA TYR A 213 8.50 -2.24 -14.68
C TYR A 213 8.49 -1.40 -15.96
N GLY A 214 9.08 -0.20 -15.91
CA GLY A 214 9.33 0.62 -17.10
C GLY A 214 8.08 1.22 -17.75
N LEU A 215 7.00 1.42 -16.98
CA LEU A 215 5.81 2.16 -17.38
C LEU A 215 5.94 3.65 -17.01
N GLN A 216 5.07 4.48 -17.59
CA GLN A 216 4.93 5.89 -17.21
C GLN A 216 3.93 6.07 -16.06
N ASP A 217 4.34 6.89 -15.10
CA ASP A 217 3.44 7.47 -14.10
C ASP A 217 2.69 8.66 -14.65
N LYS A 218 1.54 8.94 -14.03
CA LYS A 218 0.88 10.24 -14.15
C LYS A 218 1.93 11.34 -13.85
N PRO A 219 2.16 12.27 -14.79
CA PRO A 219 3.13 13.34 -14.58
C PRO A 219 2.67 14.21 -13.41
N LEU A 220 3.64 14.70 -12.62
CA LEU A 220 3.37 15.70 -11.61
C LEU A 220 2.99 17.00 -12.32
N ARG A 221 1.89 17.60 -11.88
CA ARG A 221 1.36 18.83 -12.46
C ARG A 221 1.40 19.94 -11.45
N VAL A 222 1.54 21.15 -11.96
CA VAL A 222 1.54 22.40 -11.22
C VAL A 222 0.60 23.35 -11.93
N ARG A 223 -0.14 24.14 -11.16
CA ARG A 223 -0.99 25.19 -11.71
C ARG A 223 -0.23 26.51 -11.67
N LEU A 224 -0.25 27.19 -12.80
CA LEU A 224 0.39 28.45 -13.08
C LEU A 224 -0.72 29.46 -13.35
N ARG A 225 -0.77 30.52 -12.56
CA ARG A 225 -1.55 31.71 -12.85
C ARG A 225 -0.62 32.84 -13.26
N ILE A 226 -0.83 33.40 -14.43
CA ILE A 226 -0.12 34.57 -14.93
C ILE A 226 -0.83 35.80 -14.36
N LEU A 227 -0.12 36.60 -13.58
CA LEU A 227 -0.67 37.77 -12.89
C LEU A 227 -0.53 39.04 -13.74
N ASP A 228 0.22 38.99 -14.83
CA ASP A 228 0.32 40.05 -15.83
C ASP A 228 -0.31 39.59 -17.15
N SER A 229 -1.45 40.17 -17.49
CA SER A 229 -2.19 39.84 -18.71
C SER A 229 -1.40 40.06 -20.01
N THR A 230 -0.33 40.87 -20.00
CA THR A 230 0.55 41.04 -21.17
C THR A 230 1.43 39.83 -21.44
N LEU A 231 1.61 38.95 -20.45
CA LEU A 231 2.37 37.69 -20.53
C LEU A 231 1.47 36.47 -20.85
N ALA A 232 0.17 36.69 -21.09
CA ALA A 232 -0.80 35.63 -21.34
C ALA A 232 -0.35 34.70 -22.48
N ILE A 233 -0.45 33.38 -22.26
CA ILE A 233 -0.10 32.39 -23.28
C ILE A 233 -1.33 32.17 -24.15
N ALA A 234 -1.32 32.73 -25.36
CA ALA A 234 -2.47 32.67 -26.27
C ALA A 234 -3.79 33.16 -25.62
N GLY A 235 -3.69 34.18 -24.77
CA GLY A 235 -4.82 34.74 -24.01
C GLY A 235 -5.18 33.98 -22.73
N LEU A 236 -4.45 32.92 -22.38
CA LEU A 236 -4.66 32.13 -21.16
C LEU A 236 -3.76 32.64 -20.03
N ASN A 237 -4.38 32.88 -18.87
CA ASN A 237 -3.70 33.31 -17.64
C ASN A 237 -3.79 32.29 -16.50
N ASP A 238 -4.50 31.18 -16.66
CA ASP A 238 -4.61 30.14 -15.63
C ASP A 238 -4.51 28.78 -16.31
N LEU A 239 -3.44 28.06 -15.99
CA LEU A 239 -2.95 26.90 -16.74
C LEU A 239 -2.50 25.83 -15.76
N GLU A 240 -2.88 24.57 -15.98
CA GLU A 240 -2.31 23.44 -15.26
C GLU A 240 -1.44 22.60 -16.21
N LEU A 241 -0.14 22.48 -15.91
CA LEU A 241 0.83 21.86 -16.80
C LEU A 241 1.75 20.87 -16.06
N PRO A 242 2.26 19.84 -16.75
CA PRO A 242 3.34 19.01 -16.22
C PRO A 242 4.55 19.84 -15.82
N VAL A 243 5.23 19.48 -14.73
CA VAL A 243 6.43 20.19 -14.24
C VAL A 243 7.52 20.26 -15.32
N GLU A 244 7.67 19.20 -16.12
CA GLU A 244 8.66 19.15 -17.20
C GLU A 244 8.36 20.16 -18.32
N GLN A 245 7.08 20.49 -18.55
CA GLN A 245 6.70 21.53 -19.49
C GLN A 245 6.93 22.92 -18.89
N LEU A 246 6.61 23.12 -17.60
CA LEU A 246 6.91 24.37 -16.89
C LEU A 246 8.41 24.66 -16.88
N ALA A 247 9.25 23.63 -16.69
CA ALA A 247 10.71 23.73 -16.75
C ALA A 247 11.25 24.25 -18.10
N ARG A 248 10.50 24.08 -19.19
CA ARG A 248 10.85 24.53 -20.55
C ARG A 248 10.13 25.81 -20.96
N LEU A 249 9.23 26.31 -20.13
CA LEU A 249 8.46 27.51 -20.42
C LEU A 249 9.40 28.72 -20.40
N HIS A 250 9.37 29.50 -21.48
CA HIS A 250 10.10 30.75 -21.60
C HIS A 250 9.09 31.90 -21.58
N LEU A 251 9.02 32.59 -20.46
CA LEU A 251 8.28 33.85 -20.31
C LEU A 251 9.24 34.88 -19.71
N PRO A 252 9.15 36.16 -20.11
CA PRO A 252 9.91 37.24 -19.50
C PRO A 252 9.29 37.61 -18.14
N VAL A 253 9.22 36.65 -17.23
CA VAL A 253 8.78 36.87 -15.85
C VAL A 253 9.90 37.52 -15.06
N GLU A 254 9.52 38.41 -14.16
CA GLU A 254 10.41 39.17 -13.27
C GLU A 254 10.31 38.70 -11.82
N LYS A 255 9.19 38.06 -11.45
CA LYS A 255 8.96 37.54 -10.09
C LYS A 255 7.97 36.39 -10.07
N VAL A 256 8.14 35.52 -9.08
CA VAL A 256 7.33 34.31 -8.91
C VAL A 256 6.77 34.26 -7.50
N PHE A 257 5.46 34.09 -7.40
CA PHE A 257 4.78 33.80 -6.14
C PHE A 257 4.48 32.31 -6.07
N VAL A 258 4.56 31.72 -4.88
CA VAL A 258 4.25 30.32 -4.62
C VAL A 258 3.31 30.24 -3.43
N THR A 259 2.17 29.58 -3.57
CA THR A 259 1.22 29.36 -2.47
C THR A 259 0.66 27.94 -2.50
N GLU A 260 0.27 27.41 -1.34
CA GLU A 260 -0.35 26.09 -1.20
C GLU A 260 -1.88 26.10 -1.33
N ASN A 261 -2.53 27.25 -1.10
CA ASN A 261 -3.99 27.35 -1.02
C ASN A 261 -4.58 27.80 -2.35
N GLU A 262 -5.52 27.01 -2.89
CA GLU A 262 -6.17 27.29 -4.16
C GLU A 262 -7.00 28.58 -4.14
N ILE A 263 -7.70 28.87 -3.04
CA ILE A 263 -8.49 30.10 -2.91
C ILE A 263 -7.57 31.32 -2.91
N ASN A 264 -6.43 31.26 -2.22
CA ASN A 264 -5.43 32.32 -2.27
C ASN A 264 -4.87 32.51 -3.67
N ALA A 265 -4.57 31.42 -4.38
CA ALA A 265 -4.09 31.48 -5.74
C ALA A 265 -5.11 32.15 -6.70
N LEU A 266 -6.40 31.88 -6.52
CA LEU A 266 -7.48 32.47 -7.33
C LEU A 266 -7.74 33.94 -6.98
N ALA A 267 -7.65 34.30 -5.70
CA ALA A 267 -7.89 35.66 -5.22
C ALA A 267 -6.67 36.56 -5.35
N PHE A 268 -5.47 36.02 -5.60
CA PHE A 268 -4.23 36.79 -5.67
C PHE A 268 -4.35 37.95 -6.67
N PRO A 269 -3.95 39.17 -6.32
CA PRO A 269 -4.11 40.32 -7.21
C PRO A 269 -3.19 40.24 -8.41
N ASP A 270 -3.57 40.93 -9.48
CA ASP A 270 -2.73 41.08 -10.66
C ASP A 270 -1.44 41.84 -10.29
N GLN A 271 -0.33 41.43 -10.89
CA GLN A 271 1.02 41.91 -10.60
C GLN A 271 1.84 41.95 -11.89
N PRO A 272 2.35 43.11 -12.32
CA PRO A 272 3.19 43.23 -13.51
C PRO A 272 4.41 42.30 -13.47
N GLY A 273 4.75 41.70 -14.62
CA GLY A 273 5.90 40.81 -14.76
C GLY A 273 5.80 39.51 -13.93
N ALA A 274 4.67 39.22 -13.28
CA ALA A 274 4.61 38.18 -12.27
C ALA A 274 3.77 36.96 -12.68
N ILE A 275 4.11 35.84 -12.05
CA ILE A 275 3.32 34.62 -12.09
C ILE A 275 3.15 34.07 -10.67
N LEU A 276 2.13 33.25 -10.49
CA LEU A 276 1.85 32.51 -9.26
C LEU A 276 1.79 31.01 -9.56
N LEU A 277 2.53 30.23 -8.79
CA LEU A 277 2.56 28.78 -8.85
C LEU A 277 1.85 28.20 -7.62
N PHE A 278 1.00 27.20 -7.84
CA PHE A 278 0.38 26.45 -6.76
C PHE A 278 0.09 25.01 -7.17
N GLY A 279 -0.04 24.13 -6.18
CA GLY A 279 -0.31 22.71 -6.44
C GLY A 279 -0.30 21.89 -5.15
N GLN A 280 -1.11 20.84 -5.12
CA GLN A 280 -1.32 20.03 -3.92
C GLN A 280 -0.02 19.35 -3.43
N GLY A 281 0.39 19.65 -2.19
CA GLY A 281 1.11 18.79 -1.21
C GLY A 281 2.47 18.14 -1.55
N TYR A 282 2.91 18.10 -2.81
CA TYR A 282 4.14 17.43 -3.23
C TYR A 282 4.88 18.17 -4.36
N ALA A 283 4.23 19.12 -5.04
CA ALA A 283 4.82 19.86 -6.15
C ALA A 283 5.97 20.79 -5.73
N LEU A 284 6.03 21.25 -4.48
CA LEU A 284 7.07 22.19 -4.04
C LEU A 284 8.48 21.62 -4.15
N ASN A 285 8.67 20.33 -3.84
CA ASN A 285 9.97 19.66 -4.05
C ASN A 285 10.38 19.64 -5.53
N THR A 286 9.40 19.64 -6.43
CA THR A 286 9.65 19.62 -7.87
C THR A 286 9.93 21.00 -8.45
N LEU A 287 9.59 22.09 -7.74
CA LEU A 287 9.96 23.43 -8.17
C LEU A 287 11.47 23.61 -8.27
N GLY A 288 12.24 22.94 -7.42
CA GLY A 288 13.70 22.88 -7.52
C GLY A 288 14.24 22.32 -8.83
N GLN A 289 13.42 21.59 -9.60
CA GLN A 289 13.79 21.02 -10.89
C GLN A 289 13.57 21.98 -12.07
N ILE A 290 12.96 23.15 -11.83
CA ILE A 290 12.63 24.14 -12.84
C ILE A 290 13.80 25.12 -12.95
N PRO A 291 14.64 25.06 -14.01
CA PRO A 291 15.94 25.74 -13.99
C PRO A 291 15.83 27.26 -13.90
N TRP A 292 14.79 27.86 -14.50
CA TRP A 292 14.61 29.31 -14.53
C TRP A 292 14.13 29.89 -13.19
N LEU A 293 13.54 29.09 -12.29
CA LEU A 293 13.15 29.57 -10.94
C LEU A 293 14.35 29.99 -10.09
N THR A 294 15.52 29.38 -10.33
CA THR A 294 16.76 29.73 -9.62
C THR A 294 17.26 31.15 -9.92
N ARG A 295 16.75 31.79 -10.98
CA ARG A 295 17.18 33.11 -11.45
C ARG A 295 16.16 34.21 -11.17
N GLN A 296 14.96 33.85 -10.73
CA GLN A 296 13.88 34.79 -10.49
C GLN A 296 13.70 35.03 -8.99
N PRO A 297 13.42 36.27 -8.56
CA PRO A 297 12.84 36.55 -7.26
C PRO A 297 11.64 35.63 -6.99
N LEU A 298 11.68 34.93 -5.85
CA LEU A 298 10.68 33.93 -5.48
C LEU A 298 10.14 34.21 -4.09
N TYR A 299 8.82 34.33 -3.99
CA TYR A 299 8.08 34.65 -2.78
C TYR A 299 7.15 33.49 -2.43
N TYR A 300 7.38 32.88 -1.27
CA TYR A 300 6.57 31.79 -0.75
C TYR A 300 5.57 32.31 0.28
N TRP A 301 4.28 32.02 0.08
CA TRP A 301 3.21 32.34 1.01
C TRP A 301 2.52 31.05 1.49
N GLY A 302 2.73 30.74 2.76
CA GLY A 302 2.09 29.62 3.45
C GLY A 302 1.52 30.02 4.80
N ASP A 303 1.00 29.04 5.53
CA ASP A 303 0.45 29.24 6.87
C ASP A 303 1.52 29.70 7.87
N ILE A 304 1.13 30.52 8.85
CA ILE A 304 1.98 30.84 10.01
C ILE A 304 1.72 29.79 11.09
N ASP A 305 2.35 28.63 10.92
CA ASP A 305 2.34 27.50 11.84
C ASP A 305 3.62 26.66 11.73
N THR A 306 3.71 25.55 12.47
CA THR A 306 4.94 24.74 12.45
C THR A 306 5.19 24.04 11.11
N HIS A 307 4.14 23.75 10.33
CA HIS A 307 4.26 23.11 9.02
C HIS A 307 4.61 24.09 7.91
N GLY A 308 3.99 25.28 7.89
CA GLY A 308 4.26 26.31 6.90
C GLY A 308 5.74 26.70 6.89
N PHE A 309 6.36 26.85 8.06
CA PHE A 309 7.81 27.06 8.17
C PHE A 309 8.63 25.83 7.76
N ALA A 310 8.18 24.62 8.05
CA ALA A 310 8.87 23.40 7.62
C ALA A 310 8.88 23.27 6.08
N ILE A 311 7.80 23.70 5.43
CA ILE A 311 7.68 23.73 3.97
C ILE A 311 8.58 24.80 3.38
N LEU A 312 8.60 26.02 3.95
CA LEU A 312 9.53 27.07 3.55
C LEU A 312 10.99 26.61 3.64
N ASN A 313 11.37 25.99 4.76
CA ASN A 313 12.71 25.42 4.95
C ASN A 313 13.04 24.38 3.87
N ARG A 314 12.10 23.49 3.53
CA ARG A 314 12.29 22.49 2.47
C ARG A 314 12.36 23.11 1.07
N LEU A 315 11.60 24.16 0.81
CA LEU A 315 11.67 24.89 -0.45
C LEU A 315 13.06 25.55 -0.60
N ARG A 316 13.58 26.16 0.47
CA ARG A 316 14.93 26.75 0.50
C ARG A 316 16.06 25.74 0.37
N SER A 317 15.86 24.46 0.68
CA SER A 317 16.89 23.45 0.39
C SER A 317 17.12 23.25 -1.11
N HIS A 318 16.18 23.67 -1.96
CA HIS A 318 16.25 23.59 -3.41
C HIS A 318 16.35 24.97 -4.09
N LEU A 319 15.72 25.99 -3.51
CA LEU A 319 15.67 27.38 -4.00
C LEU A 319 16.09 28.32 -2.86
N PRO A 320 17.39 28.42 -2.51
CA PRO A 320 17.85 29.09 -1.30
C PRO A 320 17.53 30.58 -1.21
N HIS A 321 17.29 31.24 -2.34
CA HIS A 321 16.94 32.66 -2.44
C HIS A 321 15.45 32.97 -2.17
N THR A 322 14.63 31.94 -1.87
CA THR A 322 13.20 32.09 -1.59
C THR A 322 12.95 33.01 -0.38
N GLN A 323 12.11 34.02 -0.55
CA GLN A 323 11.66 34.91 0.51
C GLN A 323 10.28 34.49 1.00
N SER A 324 10.00 34.62 2.29
CA SER A 324 8.64 34.45 2.80
C SER A 324 7.81 35.71 2.52
N LEU A 325 6.54 35.52 2.15
CA LEU A 325 5.56 36.58 1.98
C LEU A 325 4.52 36.42 3.08
N LEU A 326 4.31 37.46 3.90
CA LEU A 326 3.26 37.52 4.92
C LEU A 326 3.37 36.43 6.01
N MET A 327 4.56 35.85 6.20
CA MET A 327 4.83 34.86 7.25
C MET A 327 5.66 35.44 8.41
N ASP A 328 5.31 36.65 8.83
CA ASP A 328 6.01 37.40 9.87
C ASP A 328 5.13 37.66 11.10
N THR A 329 5.76 38.07 12.19
CA THR A 329 5.09 38.32 13.47
C THR A 329 4.07 39.46 13.37
N ALA A 330 4.32 40.50 12.57
CA ALA A 330 3.39 41.61 12.43
C ALA A 330 2.11 41.16 11.71
N THR A 331 2.25 40.37 10.64
CA THR A 331 1.12 39.74 9.96
C THR A 331 0.34 38.84 10.90
N LEU A 332 1.01 37.99 11.68
CA LEU A 332 0.36 37.10 12.65
C LEU A 332 -0.45 37.87 13.70
N LEU A 333 0.16 38.88 14.35
CA LEU A 333 -0.48 39.63 15.43
C LEU A 333 -1.62 40.53 14.92
N HIS A 334 -1.50 41.08 13.71
CA HIS A 334 -2.57 41.88 13.11
C HIS A 334 -3.88 41.08 12.96
N HIS A 335 -3.78 39.76 12.77
CA HIS A 335 -4.91 38.87 12.50
C HIS A 335 -5.24 37.93 13.67
N HIS A 336 -4.93 38.33 14.91
CA HIS A 336 -5.12 37.47 16.09
C HIS A 336 -6.54 36.95 16.31
N GLU A 337 -7.55 37.66 15.78
CA GLU A 337 -8.97 37.24 15.84
C GLU A 337 -9.25 35.94 15.06
N MET A 338 -8.39 35.56 14.12
CA MET A 338 -8.54 34.40 13.23
C MET A 338 -7.55 33.27 13.56
N TRP A 339 -6.91 33.30 14.73
CA TRP A 339 -6.01 32.23 15.15
C TRP A 339 -6.78 30.92 15.42
N GLY A 340 -6.27 29.84 14.85
CA GLY A 340 -6.70 28.47 15.11
C GLY A 340 -5.65 27.69 15.92
N GLN A 341 -5.77 26.35 15.87
CA GLN A 341 -4.86 25.45 16.56
C GLN A 341 -4.44 24.27 15.68
N GLU A 342 -3.17 23.89 15.75
CA GLU A 342 -2.64 22.65 15.19
C GLU A 342 -3.01 21.46 16.10
N PRO A 343 -3.40 20.30 15.54
CA PRO A 343 -3.48 19.06 16.30
C PRO A 343 -2.12 18.71 16.89
N GLU A 344 -2.07 18.44 18.20
CA GLU A 344 -0.83 18.25 18.95
C GLU A 344 0.05 17.11 18.38
N ASP A 345 -0.58 16.02 17.97
CA ASP A 345 0.07 14.83 17.39
C ASP A 345 0.67 15.07 16.00
N LYS A 346 0.28 16.17 15.34
CA LYS A 346 0.70 16.49 13.98
C LYS A 346 1.75 17.59 13.92
N ARG A 347 2.07 18.29 15.01
CA ARG A 347 2.97 19.46 14.97
C ARG A 347 4.36 19.09 14.47
N CYS A 348 4.96 19.97 13.67
CA CYS A 348 6.36 19.84 13.29
C CYS A 348 7.23 20.41 14.41
N THR A 349 8.12 19.57 14.94
CA THR A 349 9.08 19.96 16.00
C THR A 349 10.54 19.87 15.55
N SER A 350 10.76 19.67 14.25
CA SER A 350 12.08 19.48 13.66
C SER A 350 12.93 20.77 13.71
N GLU A 351 14.24 20.62 13.56
CA GLU A 351 15.11 21.77 13.32
C GLU A 351 14.98 22.25 11.88
N LEU A 352 14.88 23.57 11.70
CA LEU A 352 14.65 24.21 10.40
C LEU A 352 15.81 25.20 10.08
N PRO A 353 17.01 24.69 9.76
CA PRO A 353 18.24 25.50 9.69
C PRO A 353 18.28 26.50 8.53
N LEU A 354 17.33 26.45 7.59
CA LEU A 354 17.28 27.33 6.41
C LEU A 354 16.29 28.49 6.58
N LEU A 355 15.73 28.69 7.77
CA LEU A 355 14.94 29.87 8.11
C LEU A 355 15.85 31.08 8.36
N THR A 356 15.35 32.29 8.13
CA THR A 356 16.03 33.52 8.57
C THR A 356 15.91 33.67 10.08
N ASP A 357 16.70 34.55 10.70
CA ASP A 357 16.65 34.78 12.14
C ASP A 357 15.24 35.19 12.63
N SER A 358 14.53 36.03 11.86
CA SER A 358 13.17 36.48 12.21
C SER A 358 12.14 35.35 12.10
N GLU A 359 12.22 34.55 11.04
CA GLU A 359 11.34 33.39 10.84
C GLU A 359 11.63 32.29 11.88
N GLN A 360 12.91 32.07 12.20
CA GLN A 360 13.34 31.10 13.21
C GLN A 360 12.83 31.51 14.60
N ALA A 361 12.89 32.79 14.94
CA ALA A 361 12.34 33.30 16.19
C ALA A 361 10.83 33.09 16.28
N LEU A 362 10.08 33.35 15.19
CA LEU A 362 8.65 33.12 15.13
C LEU A 362 8.30 31.62 15.21
N TYR A 363 8.99 30.78 14.45
CA TYR A 363 8.83 29.32 14.48
C TYR A 363 9.08 28.76 15.89
N GLN A 364 10.15 29.20 16.57
CA GLN A 364 10.43 28.77 17.95
C GLN A 364 9.34 29.26 18.92
N ALA A 365 8.83 30.48 18.74
CA ALA A 365 7.74 30.98 19.57
C ALA A 365 6.44 30.16 19.38
N LEU A 366 6.11 29.79 18.14
CA LEU A 366 4.99 28.89 17.83
C LEU A 366 5.20 27.50 18.44
N ARG A 367 6.37 26.90 18.18
CA ARG A 367 6.74 25.56 18.66
C ARG A 367 6.66 25.46 20.19
N ASP A 368 7.23 26.43 20.89
CA ASP A 368 7.35 26.45 22.34
C ASP A 368 6.12 27.08 23.04
N ASN A 369 5.05 27.44 22.30
CA ASN A 369 3.83 28.08 22.83
C ASN A 369 4.11 29.40 23.59
N LYS A 370 4.98 30.26 23.03
CA LYS A 370 5.40 31.56 23.59
C LYS A 370 4.72 32.75 22.93
N ILE A 371 3.61 32.54 22.24
CA ILE A 371 2.78 33.60 21.67
C ILE A 371 1.59 33.85 22.57
N TYR A 372 1.29 35.13 22.78
CA TYR A 372 0.21 35.59 23.64
C TYR A 372 -0.77 36.42 22.83
N THR A 373 -2.04 36.34 23.21
CA THR A 373 -3.08 37.26 22.74
C THR A 373 -2.82 38.69 23.25
N PRO A 374 -3.49 39.72 22.69
CA PRO A 374 -3.36 41.10 23.18
C PRO A 374 -3.67 41.29 24.68
N ASP A 375 -4.55 40.46 25.24
CA ASP A 375 -4.88 40.40 26.67
C ASP A 375 -3.93 39.50 27.49
N ARG A 376 -2.78 39.11 26.91
CA ARG A 376 -1.69 38.33 27.50
C ARG A 376 -2.03 36.90 27.91
N GLN A 377 -3.01 36.28 27.26
CA GLN A 377 -3.27 34.85 27.46
C GLN A 377 -2.36 34.01 26.56
N PRO A 378 -1.74 32.92 27.09
CA PRO A 378 -0.92 32.05 26.27
C PRO A 378 -1.78 31.26 25.29
N VAL A 379 -1.34 31.17 24.03
CA VAL A 379 -2.00 30.35 23.00
C VAL A 379 -1.19 29.07 22.81
N LYS A 380 -1.88 27.93 22.90
CA LYS A 380 -1.26 26.62 22.66
C LYS A 380 -1.49 26.17 21.23
N ASN A 381 -0.46 25.57 20.64
CA ASN A 381 -0.45 24.99 19.31
C ASN A 381 -0.98 25.97 18.27
N LEU A 382 -0.59 27.26 18.37
CA LEU A 382 -1.15 28.32 17.54
C LEU A 382 -0.97 27.99 16.06
N ARG A 383 -2.05 28.15 15.30
CA ARG A 383 -2.07 28.10 13.83
C ARG A 383 -2.70 29.37 13.29
N PHE A 384 -2.13 29.95 12.25
CA PHE A 384 -2.80 30.98 11.47
C PHE A 384 -2.72 30.63 9.99
N GLU A 385 -3.88 30.29 9.43
CA GLU A 385 -4.00 29.86 8.03
C GLU A 385 -3.89 31.07 7.09
N GLN A 386 -3.15 30.92 6.00
CA GLN A 386 -2.90 32.01 5.05
C GLN A 386 -4.18 32.57 4.41
N GLU A 387 -5.26 31.78 4.35
CA GLU A 387 -6.56 32.21 3.81
C GLU A 387 -7.29 33.24 4.70
N HIS A 388 -6.84 33.41 5.94
CA HIS A 388 -7.39 34.39 6.87
C HIS A 388 -6.67 35.74 6.85
N VAL A 389 -5.63 35.89 6.04
CA VAL A 389 -5.00 37.19 5.83
C VAL A 389 -5.99 38.11 5.11
N ARG A 390 -6.24 39.29 5.67
CA ARG A 390 -7.11 40.30 5.07
C ARG A 390 -6.57 40.72 3.71
N PHE A 391 -7.42 40.79 2.70
CA PHE A 391 -7.01 41.13 1.33
C PHE A 391 -6.32 42.50 1.22
N SER A 392 -6.76 43.48 2.01
CA SER A 392 -6.10 44.81 2.07
C SER A 392 -4.68 44.74 2.64
N TRP A 393 -4.41 43.81 3.56
CA TRP A 393 -3.08 43.60 4.11
C TRP A 393 -2.15 43.02 3.04
N LEU A 394 -2.62 42.05 2.26
CA LEU A 394 -1.90 41.52 1.09
C LEU A 394 -1.53 42.64 0.13
N LEU A 395 -2.51 43.44 -0.32
CA LEU A 395 -2.26 44.53 -1.27
C LEU A 395 -1.21 45.54 -0.80
N HIS A 396 -1.11 45.79 0.51
CA HIS A 396 -0.15 46.75 1.08
C HIS A 396 1.27 46.18 1.18
N HIS A 397 1.43 44.86 1.25
CA HIS A 397 2.71 44.20 1.51
C HIS A 397 3.23 43.38 0.32
N LEU A 398 2.63 43.54 -0.86
CA LEU A 398 3.16 42.93 -2.07
C LEU A 398 4.49 43.58 -2.45
N PRO A 399 5.49 42.79 -2.87
CA PRO A 399 6.75 43.32 -3.35
C PRO A 399 6.54 44.07 -4.68
N GLU A 400 7.09 45.29 -4.75
CA GLU A 400 7.04 46.14 -5.94
C GLU A 400 7.60 45.49 -7.20
#